data_AF-A0A494WME1-F1
#
_entry.id   AF-A0A494WME1-F1
#
_cell.length_a   1.000
_cell.length_b   1.000
_cell.length_c   1.000
_cell.angle_alpha   90.00
_cell.angle_beta   90.00
_cell.angle_gamma   90.00
#
_symmetry.space_group_name_H-M   'P 1'
#
loop_
_entity.id
_entity.type
_entity.pdbx_description
1 polymer ?
#
loop_
_entity_poly.entity_id
_entity_poly.type
_entity_poly.pdbx_seq_one_letter_code
_entity_poly.pdbx_strand_id
1 'polypeptide(L)'
;MNLHEFFTDHPRVAIAFSGGVDSAYLLYAAKQYAKDVCAYYVKSAFQPQFELNDALHIATDLGVKMEIIELNILACKLRLNGISVPHARNGYSIFSGTKYY
;
A
#
# COMPACT_ATOMS: atom_id res chain seq x y z
N MET A 1 -8.90 -16.65 -19.23
CA MET A 1 -7.88 -15.60 -19.25
C MET A 1 -6.87 -15.88 -18.15
N ASN A 2 -5.59 -15.98 -18.48
CA ASN A 2 -4.48 -16.07 -17.51
C ASN A 2 -3.75 -14.71 -17.39
N LEU A 3 -2.76 -14.60 -16.48
CA LEU A 3 -2.02 -13.34 -16.26
C LEU A 3 -1.24 -12.88 -17.50
N HIS A 4 -0.67 -13.80 -18.28
CA HIS A 4 0.03 -13.47 -19.51
C HIS A 4 -0.91 -12.82 -20.53
N GLU A 5 -2.08 -13.43 -20.77
CA GLU A 5 -3.12 -12.89 -21.66
C GLU A 5 -3.58 -11.51 -21.17
N PHE A 6 -3.90 -11.39 -19.88
CA PHE A 6 -4.39 -10.13 -19.30
C PHE A 6 -3.39 -8.97 -19.48
N PHE A 7 -2.12 -9.16 -19.12
CA PHE A 7 -1.11 -8.11 -19.22
C PHE A 7 -0.67 -7.82 -20.66
N THR A 8 -0.82 -8.78 -21.57
CA THR A 8 -0.62 -8.54 -23.00
C THR A 8 -1.72 -7.64 -23.57
N ASP A 9 -2.97 -7.88 -23.18
CA ASP A 9 -4.14 -7.11 -23.62
C ASP A 9 -4.22 -5.72 -22.95
N HIS A 10 -3.63 -5.58 -21.76
CA HIS A 10 -3.55 -4.34 -21.00
C HIS A 10 -2.10 -3.85 -20.86
N PRO A 11 -1.55 -3.15 -21.87
CA PRO A 11 -0.12 -2.85 -21.94
C PRO A 11 0.36 -1.83 -20.89
N ARG A 12 -0.54 -1.11 -20.22
CA ARG A 12 -0.21 -0.11 -19.18
C ARG A 12 -1.00 -0.42 -17.92
N VAL A 13 -0.31 -0.73 -16.82
CA VAL A 13 -0.95 -1.19 -15.58
C VAL A 13 -0.41 -0.51 -14.34
N ALA A 14 -1.32 -0.24 -13.42
CA ALA A 14 -1.05 0.19 -12.05
C ALA A 14 -1.27 -1.01 -11.12
N ILE A 15 -0.26 -1.37 -10.32
CA ILE A 15 -0.33 -2.48 -9.38
C ILE A 15 -0.38 -1.93 -7.96
N ALA A 16 -1.45 -2.23 -7.23
CA ALA A 16 -1.48 -2.04 -5.79
C ALA A 16 -0.47 -3.02 -5.15
N PHE A 17 0.59 -2.48 -4.58
CA PHE A 17 1.74 -3.26 -4.14
C PHE A 17 2.00 -3.05 -2.66
N SER A 18 1.95 -4.15 -1.90
CA SER A 18 2.07 -4.14 -0.43
C SER A 18 3.41 -4.65 0.08
N GLY A 19 4.23 -5.25 -0.79
CA GLY A 19 5.45 -5.99 -0.39
C GLY A 19 5.20 -7.45 0.00
N GLY A 20 3.94 -7.86 0.23
CA GLY A 20 3.58 -9.25 0.50
C GLY A 20 3.71 -10.16 -0.73
N VAL A 21 3.85 -11.47 -0.50
CA VAL A 21 4.14 -12.50 -1.52
C VAL A 21 3.21 -12.44 -2.74
N ASP A 22 1.90 -12.31 -2.53
CA ASP A 22 0.92 -12.28 -3.62
C ASP A 22 1.12 -11.04 -4.50
N SER A 23 1.25 -9.87 -3.86
CA SER A 23 1.45 -8.61 -4.58
C SER A 23 2.82 -8.53 -5.27
N ALA A 24 3.85 -9.18 -4.69
CA ALA A 24 5.18 -9.28 -5.29
C ALA A 24 5.17 -10.18 -6.53
N TYR A 25 4.49 -11.34 -6.46
CA TYR A 25 4.32 -12.20 -7.62
C TYR A 25 3.52 -11.51 -8.73
N LEU A 26 2.45 -10.79 -8.39
CA LEU A 26 1.67 -10.03 -9.36
C LEU A 26 2.50 -8.92 -10.02
N LEU A 27 3.31 -8.20 -9.24
CA LEU A 27 4.21 -7.17 -9.76
C LEU A 27 5.26 -7.77 -10.70
N TYR A 28 5.83 -8.92 -10.34
CA TYR A 28 6.74 -9.68 -11.20
C TYR A 28 6.06 -10.09 -12.52
N ALA A 29 4.87 -10.69 -12.46
CA ALA A 29 4.14 -11.10 -13.66
C ALA A 29 3.79 -9.91 -14.57
N ALA A 30 3.34 -8.79 -13.97
CA ALA A 30 3.10 -7.55 -14.70
C ALA A 30 4.37 -7.06 -15.40
N LYS A 31 5.51 -7.07 -14.70
CA LYS A 31 6.81 -6.67 -15.26
C LYS A 31 7.25 -7.54 -16.44
N GLN A 32 6.92 -8.83 -16.45
CA GLN A 32 7.27 -9.73 -17.56
C GLN A 32 6.43 -9.48 -18.81
N TYR A 33 5.15 -9.13 -18.64
CA TYR A 33 4.17 -9.21 -19.74
C TYR A 33 3.58 -7.87 -20.17
N ALA A 34 3.43 -6.90 -19.26
CA ALA A 34 2.94 -5.58 -19.60
C ALA A 34 4.08 -4.69 -20.13
N LYS A 35 3.73 -3.69 -20.95
CA LYS A 35 4.71 -2.77 -21.55
C LYS A 35 5.15 -1.65 -20.59
N ASP A 36 4.23 -1.21 -19.74
CA ASP A 36 4.41 -0.11 -18.79
C ASP A 36 3.75 -0.47 -17.46
N VAL A 37 4.54 -0.47 -16.38
CA VAL A 37 4.10 -0.92 -15.05
C VAL A 37 4.53 0.11 -14.02
N CYS A 38 3.58 0.51 -13.17
CA CYS A 38 3.86 1.30 -11.98
C CYS A 38 3.26 0.63 -10.75
N ALA A 39 4.09 0.39 -9.74
CA ALA A 39 3.65 -0.06 -8.42
C ALA A 39 3.18 1.13 -7.58
N TYR A 40 2.13 0.93 -6.80
CA TYR A 40 1.60 1.92 -5.86
C TYR A 40 1.53 1.33 -4.47
N TYR A 41 2.29 1.92 -3.55
CA TYR A 41 2.31 1.54 -2.14
C TYR A 41 1.53 2.57 -1.32
N VAL A 42 0.57 2.13 -0.50
CA VAL A 42 -0.15 3.03 0.41
C VAL A 42 0.52 3.04 1.77
N LYS A 43 1.08 4.18 2.16
CA LYS A 43 1.69 4.37 3.49
C LYS A 43 0.69 5.05 4.42
N SER A 44 0.40 4.41 5.55
CA SER A 44 -0.41 4.96 6.63
C SER A 44 0.29 4.80 7.98
N ALA A 45 -0.32 5.34 9.04
CA ALA A 45 0.22 5.28 10.39
C ALA A 45 0.31 3.85 10.97
N PHE A 46 -0.37 2.86 10.38
CA PHE A 46 -0.44 1.50 10.91
C PHE A 46 0.61 0.54 10.34
N GLN A 47 1.22 0.85 9.19
CA GLN A 47 2.26 0.00 8.63
C GLN A 47 3.63 0.39 9.21
N PRO A 48 4.41 -0.57 9.72
CA PRO A 48 5.80 -0.36 10.09
C PRO A 48 6.64 0.19 8.93
N GLN A 49 7.78 0.81 9.25
CA GLN A 49 8.69 1.34 8.22
C GLN A 49 9.41 0.22 7.45
N PHE A 50 9.69 -0.92 8.09
CA PHE A 50 10.40 -2.02 7.44
C PHE A 50 9.61 -2.60 6.27
N GLU A 51 8.26 -2.69 6.36
CA GLU A 51 7.42 -3.17 5.26
C GLU A 51 7.55 -2.31 4.00
N LEU A 52 7.63 -0.98 4.18
CA LEU A 52 7.87 -0.05 3.06
C LEU A 52 9.29 -0.23 2.49
N ASN A 53 10.29 -0.42 3.35
CA ASN A 53 11.67 -0.65 2.90
C ASN A 53 11.79 -1.96 2.09
N ASP A 54 11.14 -3.04 2.55
CA ASP A 54 11.12 -4.32 1.85
C ASP A 54 10.40 -4.21 0.51
N ALA A 55 9.26 -3.51 0.46
CA ALA A 55 8.58 -3.21 -0.80
C ALA A 55 9.47 -2.41 -1.77
N LEU A 56 10.15 -1.37 -1.29
CA LEU A 56 11.10 -0.58 -2.08
C LEU A 56 12.21 -1.45 -2.68
N HIS A 57 12.78 -2.36 -1.89
CA HIS A 57 13.82 -3.29 -2.36
C HIS A 57 13.28 -4.18 -3.48
N ILE A 58 12.12 -4.82 -3.27
CA ILE A 58 11.51 -5.69 -4.30
C ILE A 58 11.24 -4.93 -5.60
N ALA A 59 10.66 -3.72 -5.52
CA ALA A 59 10.37 -2.92 -6.71
C ALA A 59 11.65 -2.52 -7.46
N THR A 60 12.71 -2.18 -6.70
CA THR A 60 14.03 -1.85 -7.24
C THR A 60 14.66 -3.05 -7.94
N ASP A 61 14.66 -4.22 -7.31
CA ASP A 61 15.21 -5.46 -7.87
C ASP A 61 14.49 -5.88 -9.16
N LEU A 62 13.19 -5.63 -9.25
CA LEU A 62 12.39 -5.87 -10.47
C LEU A 62 12.54 -4.77 -11.53
N GLY A 63 13.22 -3.66 -11.22
CA GLY A 63 13.34 -2.50 -12.11
C GLY A 63 11.99 -1.86 -12.43
N VAL A 64 11.07 -1.86 -11.46
CA VAL A 64 9.73 -1.26 -11.60
C VAL A 64 9.67 0.04 -10.80
N LYS A 65 9.12 1.09 -11.42
CA LYS A 65 8.84 2.34 -10.72
C LYS A 65 7.78 2.12 -9.65
N MET A 66 8.06 2.53 -8.42
CA MET A 66 7.08 2.55 -7.32
C MET A 66 6.78 3.97 -6.88
N GLU A 67 5.49 4.27 -6.74
CA GLU A 67 4.96 5.51 -6.17
C GLU A 67 4.40 5.25 -4.77
N ILE A 68 4.66 6.17 -3.84
CA ILE A 68 4.15 6.10 -2.47
C ILE A 68 2.98 7.05 -2.34
N ILE A 69 1.83 6.51 -1.94
CA ILE A 69 0.62 7.28 -1.63
C ILE A 69 0.53 7.40 -0.12
N GLU A 70 0.80 8.59 0.40
CA GLU A 70 0.64 8.92 1.82
C GLU A 70 -0.84 9.06 2.16
N LEU A 71 -1.32 8.25 3.10
CA LEU A 71 -2.70 8.23 3.56
C LEU A 71 -2.77 8.53 5.06
N ASN A 72 -3.29 9.71 5.41
CA ASN A 72 -3.67 10.03 6.77
C ASN A 72 -5.00 9.35 7.14
N ILE A 73 -4.92 8.06 7.41
CA ILE A 73 -6.08 7.25 7.77
C ILE A 73 -6.76 7.74 9.06
N LEU A 74 -6.03 8.40 9.96
CA LEU A 74 -6.55 8.93 11.22
C LEU A 74 -7.52 10.11 11.02
N ALA A 75 -7.48 10.78 9.86
CA ALA A 75 -8.46 11.80 9.50
C ALA A 75 -9.81 11.19 9.06
N CYS A 76 -9.85 9.91 8.69
CA CYS A 76 -11.07 9.23 8.33
C CYS A 76 -11.87 8.82 9.58
N LYS A 77 -13.16 8.52 9.41
CA LYS A 77 -13.98 7.90 10.47
C LYS A 77 -13.52 6.46 10.69
N LEU A 78 -12.42 6.29 11.42
CA LEU A 78 -11.88 5.00 11.78
C LEU A 78 -12.69 4.37 12.91
N ARG A 79 -12.60 3.04 13.00
CA ARG A 79 -13.00 2.28 14.19
C ARG A 79 -11.74 1.72 14.83
N LEU A 80 -11.53 2.01 16.10
CA LEU A 80 -10.47 1.35 16.89
C LEU A 80 -11.06 0.07 17.46
N ASN A 81 -10.56 -1.09 17.04
CA ASN A 81 -11.01 -2.41 17.50
C ASN A 81 -12.54 -2.59 17.46
N GLY A 82 -13.20 -2.07 16.41
CA GLY A 82 -14.65 -2.16 16.20
C GLY A 82 -15.48 -1.03 16.81
N ILE A 83 -14.89 -0.18 17.66
CA ILE A 83 -15.55 0.97 18.29
C ILE A 83 -15.37 2.22 17.43
N SER A 84 -16.46 2.89 17.09
CA SER A 84 -16.41 4.17 16.36
C SER A 84 -15.66 5.20 17.18
N VAL A 85 -14.54 5.70 16.65
CA VAL A 85 -13.82 6.81 17.29
C VAL A 85 -14.45 8.12 16.82
N PRO A 86 -14.77 9.07 17.72
CA PRO A 86 -15.22 10.38 17.30
C PRO A 86 -14.17 11.05 16.41
N HIS A 87 -14.59 11.55 15.25
CA HIS A 87 -13.72 12.35 14.39
C HIS A 87 -13.33 13.63 15.13
N ALA A 88 -12.04 13.77 15.47
CA ALA A 88 -11.51 14.98 16.07
C ALA A 88 -11.57 16.11 15.04
N ARG A 89 -12.57 16.99 15.15
CA ARG A 89 -12.55 18.26 14.41
C ARG A 89 -11.44 19.12 15.03
N ASN A 90 -10.46 19.49 14.21
CA ASN A 90 -9.35 20.40 14.53
C ASN A 90 -8.19 19.84 15.38
N GLY A 91 -7.35 18.97 14.81
CA GLY A 91 -5.91 18.92 15.16
C GLY A 91 -5.52 18.47 16.58
N TYR A 92 -6.46 18.03 17.42
CA TYR A 92 -6.16 17.48 18.73
C TYR A 92 -6.09 15.95 18.68
N SER A 93 -4.95 15.42 19.15
CA SER A 93 -4.73 14.00 19.44
C SER A 93 -5.75 13.50 20.45
N ILE A 94 -6.47 12.43 20.09
CA ILE A 94 -7.31 11.63 21.00
C ILE A 94 -6.47 10.82 22.02
N PHE A 95 -5.15 10.82 21.90
CA PHE A 95 -4.24 10.24 22.89
C PHE A 95 -3.83 11.28 23.94
N SER A 96 -4.79 11.82 24.68
CA SER A 96 -4.51 12.36 26.00
C SER A 96 -5.25 11.52 27.04
N GLY A 97 -4.54 10.61 27.72
CA GLY A 97 -4.93 10.22 29.06
C GLY A 97 -5.50 8.82 29.29
N THR A 98 -5.07 7.77 28.59
CA THR A 98 -5.29 6.41 29.13
C THR A 98 -3.97 5.66 29.27
N LYS A 99 -3.47 5.59 30.51
CA LYS A 99 -2.47 4.61 30.93
C LYS A 99 -3.12 3.23 30.85
N TYR A 100 -2.55 2.32 30.08
CA TYR A 100 -2.82 0.90 30.24
C TYR A 100 -1.84 0.36 31.29
N TYR A 101 -2.36 -0.25 32.35
CA TYR A 101 -1.59 -1.04 33.31
C TYR A 101 -1.07 -2.32 32.65
#